data_AF-A0A8I1IWS2-F1
#
_entry.id   AF-A0A8I1IWS2-F1
#
_cell.length_a   1.000
_cell.length_b   1.000
_cell.length_c   1.000
_cell.angle_alpha   90.00
_cell.angle_beta   90.00
_cell.angle_gamma   90.00
#
_symmetry.space_group_name_H-M   'P 1'
#
loop_
_entity.id
_entity.type
_entity.pdbx_description
1 polymer ?
#
loop_
_entity_poly.entity_id
_entity_poly.type
_entity_poly.pdbx_seq_one_letter_code
_entity_poly.pdbx_strand_id
1 'polypeptide(L)'
;MSELLGVGLPRPPVPPLPGLYPLRSEAGRIEERWPDPGQRNDRDPEACVQQIKRRYENRDWAGCQLSLVCAAGRALFDPERRERADLAALQAFYFKEIAVTDRAPLLHTMTAAYLDSFEPGAPHTRQLASALSAARPRMRSWPKTLFTGLPELLKPETAVESLARRMVENPAPYDMLVRLGIRAPHAPGLMDHVHLCFVTRLAPAVDRQATADTLLDWLRPHGKPARRSGAAEAITALLHPWCQRNPAPDRQSTLTRRLVDMYGDPRTSRGDPWDRVARTERDVFLRWLTGETLHLLFDAITGSLTEPDEQRMWTARREFYLGLHRQRRIDAAWVAFAPDGERRARRILQASGHGTGMQFGTQTARGSRGHTSLLIARIGTKTVVDGSHNYKVHVFANSHPAAPRLFEARYDCEEIRLSRPAPRSKAHLGDWQNWVLMHV
;
A
#
# COMPACT_ATOMS: atom_id res chain seq x y z
N MET A 1 -67.87 -21.20 38.53
CA MET A 1 -66.79 -20.69 39.41
C MET A 1 -65.49 -21.26 38.89
N SER A 2 -64.94 -20.70 37.81
CA SER A 2 -63.95 -19.61 37.84
C SER A 2 -62.74 -19.93 38.72
N GLU A 3 -61.59 -20.07 38.02
CA GLU A 3 -60.27 -19.56 38.40
C GLU A 3 -59.59 -20.22 39.62
N LEU A 4 -58.30 -20.54 39.67
CA LEU A 4 -57.12 -19.88 39.09
C LEU A 4 -55.87 -20.72 39.49
N LEU A 5 -54.75 -20.56 38.75
CA LEU A 5 -53.35 -20.95 39.06
C LEU A 5 -52.99 -22.43 38.77
N GLY A 6 -52.08 -22.78 37.86
CA GLY A 6 -50.89 -22.09 37.40
C GLY A 6 -49.64 -22.71 38.03
N VAL A 7 -49.19 -23.87 37.55
CA VAL A 7 -47.80 -24.34 37.73
C VAL A 7 -47.36 -25.07 36.48
N GLY A 8 -46.51 -24.42 35.69
CA GLY A 8 -45.90 -25.01 34.51
C GLY A 8 -44.94 -26.13 34.90
N LEU A 9 -45.04 -27.25 34.19
CA LEU A 9 -44.05 -28.34 34.26
C LEU A 9 -42.67 -27.79 33.87
N PRO A 10 -41.59 -28.09 34.62
CA PRO A 10 -40.26 -27.62 34.28
C PRO A 10 -39.82 -28.22 32.94
N ARG A 11 -39.47 -27.36 31.98
CA ARG A 11 -38.80 -27.80 30.74
C ARG A 11 -37.47 -28.45 31.12
N PRO A 12 -37.13 -29.62 30.55
CA PRO A 12 -35.81 -30.20 30.74
C PRO A 12 -34.74 -29.21 30.24
N PRO A 13 -33.59 -29.10 30.92
CA PRO A 13 -32.53 -28.20 30.49
C PRO A 13 -32.08 -28.60 29.08
N VAL A 14 -32.09 -27.63 28.16
CA VAL A 14 -31.46 -27.78 26.86
C VAL A 14 -29.97 -28.07 27.13
N PRO A 15 -29.41 -29.18 26.60
CA PRO A 15 -27.99 -29.44 26.79
C PRO A 15 -27.22 -28.23 26.25
N PRO A 16 -26.25 -27.68 27.02
CA PRO A 16 -25.46 -26.56 26.54
C PRO A 16 -24.84 -26.97 25.20
N LEU A 17 -24.98 -26.11 24.19
CA LEU A 17 -24.23 -26.25 22.94
C LEU A 17 -22.78 -26.54 23.31
N PRO A 18 -22.14 -27.59 22.75
CA PRO A 18 -20.75 -27.89 23.07
C PRO A 18 -19.96 -26.61 22.93
N GLY A 19 -19.34 -26.18 24.04
CA GLY A 19 -18.67 -24.88 24.09
C GLY A 19 -17.72 -24.78 22.90
N LEU A 20 -17.59 -23.62 22.27
CA LEU A 20 -16.72 -23.45 21.10
C LEU A 20 -15.22 -23.63 21.44
N TYR A 21 -14.89 -23.94 22.69
CA TYR A 21 -13.55 -24.09 23.21
C TYR A 21 -12.75 -25.25 22.58
N PRO A 22 -13.31 -26.46 22.36
CA PRO A 22 -12.62 -27.52 21.63
C PRO A 22 -12.44 -27.15 20.16
N LEU A 23 -13.38 -26.44 19.53
CA LEU A 23 -13.24 -25.97 18.14
C LEU A 23 -12.18 -24.86 18.01
N ARG A 24 -12.08 -23.96 19.00
CA ARG A 24 -11.01 -22.95 19.07
C ARG A 24 -9.66 -23.53 19.41
N SER A 25 -9.61 -24.55 20.27
CA SER A 25 -8.39 -25.30 20.59
C SER A 25 -7.91 -26.09 19.38
N GLU A 26 -8.81 -26.70 18.63
CA GLU A 26 -8.46 -27.45 17.42
C GLU A 26 -8.12 -26.51 16.25
N ALA A 27 -8.83 -25.39 16.10
CA ALA A 27 -8.44 -24.32 15.16
C ALA A 27 -7.08 -23.71 15.55
N GLY A 28 -6.85 -23.48 16.84
CA GLY A 28 -5.57 -23.02 17.38
C GLY A 28 -4.45 -24.03 17.14
N ARG A 29 -4.69 -25.33 17.29
CA ARG A 29 -3.74 -26.40 16.92
C ARG A 29 -3.49 -26.49 15.42
N ILE A 30 -4.51 -26.24 14.59
CA ILE A 30 -4.35 -26.17 13.13
C ILE A 30 -3.53 -24.92 12.75
N GLU A 31 -3.74 -23.78 13.41
CA GLU A 31 -2.97 -22.54 13.22
C GLU A 31 -1.53 -22.65 13.75
N GLU A 32 -1.31 -23.34 14.88
CA GLU A 32 0.02 -23.65 15.43
C GLU A 32 0.77 -24.65 14.55
N ARG A 33 0.06 -25.61 13.95
CA ARG A 33 0.63 -26.64 13.08
C ARG A 33 0.81 -26.18 11.63
N TRP A 34 0.07 -25.15 11.22
CA TRP A 34 0.19 -24.48 9.92
C TRP A 34 0.14 -22.95 10.08
N PRO A 35 1.19 -22.34 10.64
CA PRO A 35 1.30 -20.89 10.63
C PRO A 35 1.61 -20.49 9.19
N ASP A 36 0.64 -19.80 8.55
CA ASP A 36 0.72 -19.24 7.19
C ASP A 36 0.48 -20.26 6.03
N PRO A 37 -0.48 -20.01 5.10
CA PRO A 37 -0.61 -20.80 3.86
C PRO A 37 0.54 -20.58 2.86
N GLY A 38 1.59 -19.87 3.27
CA GLY A 38 2.82 -19.61 2.51
C GLY A 38 3.99 -20.57 2.79
N GLN A 39 3.85 -21.55 3.69
CA GLN A 39 4.90 -22.56 3.88
C GLN A 39 4.99 -23.47 2.64
N ARG A 40 5.91 -23.08 1.75
CA ARG A 40 6.44 -23.94 0.68
C ARG A 40 6.84 -25.26 1.31
N ASN A 41 6.29 -26.36 0.80
CA ASN A 41 6.89 -27.67 1.04
C ASN A 41 8.33 -27.57 0.51
N ASP A 42 9.35 -27.71 1.37
CA ASP A 42 10.79 -27.57 1.07
C ASP A 42 11.33 -28.65 0.11
N ARG A 43 10.50 -29.13 -0.81
CA ARG A 43 10.97 -29.90 -1.94
C ARG A 43 11.46 -28.92 -3.00
N ASP A 44 12.72 -29.06 -3.36
CA ASP A 44 13.30 -28.35 -4.50
C ASP A 44 12.38 -28.46 -5.73
N PRO A 45 11.83 -27.33 -6.24
CA PRO A 45 10.96 -27.30 -7.41
C PRO A 45 11.58 -27.97 -8.63
N GLU A 46 12.90 -27.80 -8.84
CA GLU A 46 13.60 -28.41 -9.96
C GLU A 46 13.65 -29.93 -9.80
N ALA A 47 14.04 -30.41 -8.62
CA ALA A 47 14.07 -31.83 -8.33
C ALA A 47 12.70 -32.50 -8.55
N CYS A 48 11.60 -31.85 -8.17
CA CYS A 48 10.26 -32.38 -8.39
C CYS A 48 9.94 -32.54 -9.88
N VAL A 49 10.19 -31.49 -10.66
CA VAL A 49 9.94 -31.48 -12.11
C VAL A 49 10.80 -32.52 -12.81
N GLN A 50 12.10 -32.59 -12.51
CA GLN A 50 13.01 -33.56 -13.12
C GLN A 50 12.70 -35.01 -12.70
N GLN A 51 12.19 -35.22 -11.48
CA GLN A 51 11.76 -36.55 -11.05
C GLN A 51 10.52 -37.01 -11.83
N ILE A 52 9.51 -36.15 -11.99
CA ILE A 52 8.32 -36.49 -12.78
C ILE A 52 8.66 -36.62 -14.28
N LYS A 53 9.56 -35.79 -14.82
CA LYS A 53 10.04 -35.91 -16.20
C LYS A 53 10.66 -37.28 -16.46
N ARG A 54 11.59 -37.73 -15.61
CA ARG A 54 12.22 -39.06 -15.73
C ARG A 54 11.19 -40.19 -15.67
N ARG A 55 10.20 -40.09 -14.78
CA ARG A 55 9.11 -41.08 -14.68
C ARG A 55 8.26 -41.13 -15.95
N TYR A 56 7.92 -39.95 -16.50
CA TYR A 56 7.19 -39.84 -17.75
C TYR A 56 7.97 -40.45 -18.93
N GLU A 57 9.25 -40.13 -19.06
CA GLU A 57 10.14 -40.64 -20.12
C GLU A 57 10.32 -42.16 -20.05
N ASN A 58 10.53 -42.68 -18.84
CA ASN A 58 10.73 -44.12 -18.61
C ASN A 58 9.40 -44.90 -18.54
N ARG A 59 8.26 -44.22 -18.60
CA ARG A 59 6.91 -44.79 -18.39
C ARG A 59 6.76 -45.55 -17.05
N ASP A 60 7.50 -45.12 -16.02
CA ASP A 60 7.50 -45.75 -14.70
C ASP A 60 6.80 -44.87 -13.64
N TRP A 61 5.56 -45.25 -13.34
CA TRP A 61 4.72 -44.61 -12.34
C TRP A 61 4.66 -45.38 -11.02
N ALA A 62 5.39 -46.49 -10.88
CA ALA A 62 5.34 -47.31 -9.68
C ALA A 62 5.79 -46.50 -8.45
N GLY A 63 4.97 -46.55 -7.39
CA GLY A 63 5.20 -45.80 -6.15
C GLY A 63 5.13 -44.28 -6.27
N CYS A 64 4.69 -43.73 -7.42
CA CYS A 64 4.61 -42.28 -7.59
C CYS A 64 3.47 -41.68 -6.76
N GLN A 65 3.81 -40.81 -5.81
CA GLN A 65 2.82 -40.14 -4.99
C GLN A 65 2.14 -39.00 -5.74
N LEU A 66 0.82 -38.88 -5.60
CA LEU A 66 0.05 -37.76 -6.18
C LEU A 66 0.56 -36.40 -5.68
N SER A 67 1.05 -36.31 -4.44
CA SER A 67 1.66 -35.10 -3.88
C SER A 67 2.88 -34.62 -4.67
N LEU A 68 3.70 -35.54 -5.18
CA LEU A 68 4.84 -35.22 -6.05
C LEU A 68 4.36 -34.73 -7.42
N VAL A 69 3.35 -35.37 -8.00
CA VAL A 69 2.73 -34.94 -9.26
C VAL A 69 2.14 -33.53 -9.12
N CYS A 70 1.46 -33.22 -8.03
CA CYS A 70 0.95 -31.88 -7.74
C CYS A 70 2.10 -30.86 -7.59
N ALA A 71 3.14 -31.19 -6.80
CA ALA A 71 4.28 -30.29 -6.57
C ALA A 71 5.01 -29.96 -7.88
N ALA A 72 5.33 -30.98 -8.68
CA ALA A 72 5.94 -30.82 -10.00
C ALA A 72 5.03 -30.05 -10.96
N GLY A 73 3.72 -30.30 -10.94
CA GLY A 73 2.75 -29.59 -11.79
C GLY A 73 2.73 -28.10 -11.49
N ARG A 74 2.77 -27.69 -10.22
CA ARG A 74 2.82 -26.27 -9.85
C ARG A 74 4.15 -25.61 -10.27
N ALA A 75 5.28 -26.29 -10.03
CA ALA A 75 6.60 -25.81 -10.40
C ALA A 75 6.78 -25.71 -11.93
N LEU A 76 6.23 -26.66 -12.69
CA LEU A 76 6.34 -26.72 -14.14
C LEU A 76 5.83 -25.46 -14.86
N PHE A 77 4.84 -24.79 -14.28
CA PHE A 77 4.22 -23.58 -14.85
C PHE A 77 4.65 -22.28 -14.18
N ASP A 78 5.63 -22.31 -13.28
CA ASP A 78 6.19 -21.08 -12.72
C ASP A 78 6.97 -20.28 -13.79
N PRO A 79 7.26 -18.99 -13.54
CA PRO A 79 7.98 -18.15 -14.50
C PRO A 79 9.38 -18.67 -14.91
N GLU A 80 10.05 -19.47 -14.08
CA GLU A 80 11.39 -20.00 -14.37
C GLU A 80 11.34 -21.18 -15.35
N ARG A 81 10.24 -21.96 -15.34
CA ARG A 81 10.15 -23.25 -16.03
C ARG A 81 9.12 -23.30 -17.15
N ARG A 82 8.12 -22.41 -17.14
CA ARG A 82 6.99 -22.47 -18.10
C ARG A 82 7.40 -22.31 -19.57
N GLU A 83 8.55 -21.71 -19.85
CA GLU A 83 9.06 -21.48 -21.21
C GLU A 83 10.18 -22.45 -21.63
N ARG A 84 10.57 -23.39 -20.74
CA ARG A 84 11.67 -24.31 -21.00
C ARG A 84 11.28 -25.39 -22.02
N ALA A 85 11.99 -25.39 -23.15
CA ALA A 85 11.77 -26.34 -24.24
C ALA A 85 11.98 -27.81 -23.81
N ASP A 86 12.93 -28.09 -22.92
CA ASP A 86 13.19 -29.44 -22.40
C ASP A 86 12.04 -30.00 -21.55
N LEU A 87 11.12 -29.14 -21.10
CA LEU A 87 9.96 -29.50 -20.30
C LEU A 87 8.64 -29.55 -21.10
N ALA A 88 8.66 -29.21 -22.40
CA ALA A 88 7.45 -29.11 -23.23
C ALA A 88 6.66 -30.43 -23.32
N ALA A 89 7.35 -31.57 -23.41
CA ALA A 89 6.69 -32.88 -23.42
C ALA A 89 5.96 -33.17 -22.09
N LEU A 90 6.56 -32.75 -20.97
CA LEU A 90 5.94 -32.90 -19.66
C LEU A 90 4.74 -31.95 -19.50
N GLN A 91 4.82 -30.71 -20.00
CA GLN A 91 3.66 -29.80 -20.03
C GLN A 91 2.49 -30.40 -20.81
N ALA A 92 2.77 -30.96 -21.99
CA ALA A 92 1.78 -31.66 -22.80
C ALA A 92 1.13 -32.84 -22.05
N PHE A 93 1.90 -33.58 -21.25
CA PHE A 93 1.37 -34.61 -20.35
C PHE A 93 0.39 -34.01 -19.34
N TYR A 94 0.76 -32.94 -18.64
CA TYR A 94 -0.13 -32.30 -17.66
C TYR A 94 -1.43 -31.80 -18.28
N PHE A 95 -1.40 -31.17 -19.46
CA PHE A 95 -2.64 -30.72 -20.12
C PHE A 95 -3.58 -31.88 -20.42
N LYS A 96 -3.04 -32.99 -20.94
CA LYS A 96 -3.82 -34.20 -21.21
C LYS A 96 -4.38 -34.81 -19.93
N GLU A 97 -3.56 -34.92 -18.89
CA GLU A 97 -3.96 -35.49 -17.60
C GLU A 97 -5.06 -34.65 -16.94
N ILE A 98 -4.92 -33.31 -16.89
CA ILE A 98 -5.95 -32.40 -16.37
C ILE A 98 -7.27 -32.62 -17.10
N ALA A 99 -7.22 -32.74 -18.43
CA ALA A 99 -8.41 -32.88 -19.26
C ALA A 99 -9.21 -34.14 -18.97
N VAL A 100 -8.64 -35.19 -18.36
CA VAL A 100 -9.33 -36.48 -18.11
C VAL A 100 -9.45 -36.87 -16.64
N THR A 101 -8.56 -36.38 -15.77
CA THR A 101 -8.46 -36.83 -14.37
C THR A 101 -9.71 -36.55 -13.54
N ASP A 102 -10.04 -37.43 -12.61
CA ASP A 102 -11.08 -37.24 -11.59
C ASP A 102 -10.48 -36.89 -10.21
N ARG A 103 -9.14 -36.82 -10.11
CA ARG A 103 -8.42 -36.61 -8.87
C ARG A 103 -8.53 -35.15 -8.44
N ALA A 104 -9.40 -34.90 -7.46
CA ALA A 104 -9.61 -33.57 -6.90
C ALA A 104 -8.31 -32.83 -6.48
N PRO A 105 -7.32 -33.48 -5.82
CA PRO A 105 -6.08 -32.79 -5.46
C PRO A 105 -5.32 -32.24 -6.67
N LEU A 106 -5.27 -32.98 -7.78
CA LEU A 106 -4.60 -32.53 -9.00
C LEU A 106 -5.36 -31.35 -9.62
N LEU A 107 -6.69 -31.44 -9.75
CA LEU A 107 -7.50 -30.33 -10.27
C LEU A 107 -7.40 -29.08 -9.41
N HIS A 108 -7.33 -29.22 -8.08
CA HIS A 108 -7.12 -28.10 -7.16
C HIS A 108 -5.75 -27.45 -7.41
N THR A 109 -4.69 -28.24 -7.47
CA THR A 109 -3.34 -27.74 -7.73
C THR A 109 -3.24 -27.07 -9.10
N MET A 110 -3.81 -27.67 -10.14
CA MET A 110 -3.72 -27.11 -11.49
C MET A 110 -4.63 -25.90 -11.70
N THR A 111 -5.72 -25.78 -10.94
CA THR A 111 -6.49 -24.52 -10.86
C THR A 111 -5.65 -23.41 -10.24
N ALA A 112 -4.94 -23.69 -9.14
CA ALA A 112 -4.04 -22.71 -8.53
C ALA A 112 -2.88 -22.33 -9.47
N ALA A 113 -2.23 -23.32 -10.09
CA ALA A 113 -1.17 -23.09 -11.07
C ALA A 113 -1.65 -22.23 -12.25
N TYR A 114 -2.88 -22.45 -12.74
CA TYR A 114 -3.48 -21.61 -13.77
C TYR A 114 -3.62 -20.15 -13.35
N LEU A 115 -4.13 -19.88 -12.14
CA LEU A 115 -4.29 -18.51 -11.65
C LEU A 115 -2.93 -17.84 -11.37
N ASP A 116 -2.02 -18.55 -10.73
CA ASP A 116 -0.71 -18.04 -10.31
C ASP A 116 0.24 -17.78 -11.50
N SER A 117 0.13 -18.58 -12.57
CA SER A 117 0.98 -18.48 -13.77
C SER A 117 0.34 -17.73 -14.93
N PHE A 118 -0.89 -17.24 -14.77
CA PHE A 118 -1.68 -16.63 -15.83
C PHE A 118 -0.91 -15.47 -16.48
N GLU A 119 -0.78 -15.55 -17.80
CA GLU A 119 -0.14 -14.51 -18.62
C GLU A 119 -1.00 -14.30 -19.88
N PRO A 120 -1.57 -13.10 -20.10
CA PRO A 120 -2.39 -12.80 -21.27
C PRO A 120 -1.68 -13.17 -22.58
N GLY A 121 -2.38 -13.94 -23.42
CA GLY A 121 -1.87 -14.34 -24.74
C GLY A 121 -0.84 -15.47 -24.73
N ALA A 122 -0.33 -15.91 -23.56
CA ALA A 122 0.66 -16.96 -23.49
C ALA A 122 0.08 -18.35 -23.83
N PRO A 123 0.84 -19.22 -24.52
CA PRO A 123 0.37 -20.56 -24.91
C PRO A 123 -0.07 -21.43 -23.73
N HIS A 124 0.70 -21.45 -22.62
CA HIS A 124 0.39 -22.28 -21.45
C HIS A 124 -0.93 -21.87 -20.80
N THR A 125 -1.23 -20.56 -20.76
CA THR A 125 -2.48 -20.04 -20.20
C THR A 125 -3.69 -20.55 -20.99
N ARG A 126 -3.63 -20.53 -22.33
CA ARG A 126 -4.69 -21.10 -23.20
C ARG A 126 -4.84 -22.61 -23.02
N GLN A 127 -3.72 -23.34 -22.95
CA GLN A 127 -3.73 -24.79 -22.82
C GLN A 127 -4.26 -25.24 -21.44
N LEU A 128 -3.86 -24.57 -20.35
CA LEU A 128 -4.42 -24.79 -19.02
C LEU A 128 -5.91 -24.48 -18.97
N ALA A 129 -6.35 -23.33 -19.52
CA ALA A 129 -7.76 -22.97 -19.57
C ALA A 129 -8.59 -24.00 -20.34
N SER A 130 -8.09 -24.47 -21.49
CA SER A 130 -8.74 -25.52 -22.29
C SER A 130 -8.85 -26.83 -21.51
N ALA A 131 -7.76 -27.27 -20.88
CA ALA A 131 -7.74 -28.51 -20.10
C ALA A 131 -8.66 -28.43 -18.87
N LEU A 132 -8.65 -27.31 -18.14
CA LEU A 132 -9.52 -27.08 -16.99
C LEU A 132 -11.00 -26.93 -17.40
N SER A 133 -11.29 -26.36 -18.57
CA SER A 133 -12.64 -26.31 -19.14
C SER A 133 -13.19 -27.70 -19.42
N ALA A 134 -12.38 -28.59 -20.03
CA ALA A 134 -12.74 -29.99 -20.20
C ALA A 134 -12.95 -30.71 -18.85
N ALA A 135 -12.19 -30.32 -17.83
CA ALA A 135 -12.30 -30.85 -16.46
C ALA A 135 -13.49 -30.35 -15.64
N ARG A 136 -14.14 -29.27 -16.07
CA ARG A 136 -15.17 -28.56 -15.30
C ARG A 136 -16.31 -29.46 -14.78
N PRO A 137 -16.86 -30.43 -15.54
CA PRO A 137 -17.92 -31.31 -15.03
C PRO A 137 -17.49 -32.20 -13.85
N ARG A 138 -16.19 -32.49 -13.73
CA ARG A 138 -15.60 -33.36 -12.69
C ARG A 138 -15.11 -32.59 -11.46
N MET A 139 -15.06 -31.26 -11.53
CA MET A 139 -14.55 -30.44 -10.43
C MET A 139 -15.46 -30.51 -9.20
N ARG A 140 -14.84 -30.47 -8.03
CA ARG A 140 -15.50 -30.47 -6.72
C ARG A 140 -14.92 -29.39 -5.82
N SER A 141 -15.71 -28.94 -4.85
CA SER A 141 -15.30 -27.96 -3.85
C SER A 141 -14.86 -26.64 -4.50
N TRP A 142 -13.67 -26.15 -4.16
CA TRP A 142 -13.22 -24.79 -4.51
C TRP A 142 -13.17 -24.48 -6.01
N PRO A 143 -12.54 -25.29 -6.91
CA PRO A 143 -12.55 -25.00 -8.33
C PRO A 143 -13.96 -24.97 -8.93
N LYS A 144 -14.87 -25.83 -8.44
CA LYS A 144 -16.27 -25.81 -8.86
C LYS A 144 -16.94 -24.50 -8.49
N THR A 145 -16.78 -24.04 -7.23
CA THR A 145 -17.29 -22.74 -6.79
C THR A 145 -16.75 -21.60 -7.65
N LEU A 146 -15.42 -21.58 -7.87
CA LEU A 146 -14.73 -20.56 -8.64
C LEU A 146 -15.26 -20.44 -10.07
N PHE A 147 -15.22 -21.53 -10.84
CA PHE A 147 -15.64 -21.49 -12.25
C PHE A 147 -17.16 -21.51 -12.44
N THR A 148 -17.95 -21.74 -11.39
CA THR A 148 -19.40 -21.51 -11.43
C THR A 148 -19.70 -20.03 -11.24
N GLY A 149 -19.03 -19.36 -10.30
CA GLY A 149 -19.21 -17.92 -10.05
C GLY A 149 -18.57 -17.03 -11.12
N LEU A 150 -17.44 -17.48 -11.68
CA LEU A 150 -16.63 -16.76 -12.66
C LEU A 150 -16.30 -17.66 -13.88
N PRO A 151 -17.30 -18.05 -14.69
CA PRO A 151 -17.09 -18.90 -15.86
C PRO A 151 -16.15 -18.28 -16.91
N GLU A 152 -16.08 -16.96 -16.99
CA GLU A 152 -15.18 -16.21 -17.87
C GLU A 152 -13.69 -16.43 -17.57
N LEU A 153 -13.33 -16.93 -16.38
CA LEU A 153 -11.93 -17.18 -16.05
C LEU A 153 -11.30 -18.24 -16.94
N LEU A 154 -12.09 -19.12 -17.55
CA LEU A 154 -11.62 -20.13 -18.51
C LEU A 154 -11.63 -19.64 -19.96
N LYS A 155 -11.81 -18.32 -20.17
CA LYS A 155 -11.68 -17.64 -21.47
C LYS A 155 -10.51 -16.64 -21.39
N PRO A 156 -9.26 -17.09 -21.56
CA PRO A 156 -8.07 -16.27 -21.32
C PRO A 156 -8.06 -14.91 -22.03
N GLU A 157 -8.68 -14.84 -23.20
CA GLU A 157 -8.75 -13.64 -24.04
C GLU A 157 -9.58 -12.53 -23.39
N THR A 158 -10.56 -12.87 -22.54
CA THR A 158 -11.49 -11.90 -21.93
C THR A 158 -11.57 -11.99 -20.41
N ALA A 159 -10.86 -12.94 -19.78
CA ALA A 159 -10.89 -13.19 -18.35
C ALA A 159 -10.52 -11.94 -17.53
N VAL A 160 -9.42 -11.28 -17.90
CA VAL A 160 -8.92 -10.08 -17.22
C VAL A 160 -9.94 -8.94 -17.27
N GLU A 161 -10.41 -8.60 -18.46
CA GLU A 161 -11.35 -7.49 -18.66
C GLU A 161 -12.71 -7.74 -18.01
N SER A 162 -13.20 -8.98 -18.10
CA SER A 162 -14.49 -9.36 -17.53
C SER A 162 -14.46 -9.32 -16.01
N LEU A 163 -13.38 -9.80 -15.38
CA LEU A 163 -13.25 -9.75 -13.93
C LEU A 163 -13.03 -8.32 -13.43
N ALA A 164 -12.20 -7.52 -14.10
CA ALA A 164 -11.99 -6.12 -13.77
C ALA A 164 -13.30 -5.32 -13.85
N ARG A 165 -14.15 -5.57 -14.86
CA ARG A 165 -15.48 -4.96 -14.97
C ARG A 165 -16.38 -5.30 -13.79
N ARG A 166 -16.44 -6.58 -13.38
CA ARG A 166 -17.19 -6.97 -12.18
C ARG A 166 -16.67 -6.28 -10.91
N MET A 167 -15.36 -6.07 -10.80
CA MET A 167 -14.78 -5.34 -9.68
C MET A 167 -15.21 -3.86 -9.67
N VAL A 168 -15.31 -3.20 -10.83
CA VAL A 168 -15.81 -1.82 -10.92
C VAL A 168 -17.28 -1.71 -10.50
N GLU A 169 -18.08 -2.72 -10.84
CA GLU A 169 -19.51 -2.79 -10.51
C GLU A 169 -19.78 -3.15 -9.04
N ASN A 170 -18.74 -3.46 -8.24
CA ASN A 170 -18.87 -3.85 -6.86
C ASN A 170 -18.13 -2.88 -5.92
N PRO A 171 -18.80 -2.32 -4.89
CA PRO A 171 -18.14 -1.39 -3.95
C PRO A 171 -17.10 -2.06 -3.04
N ALA A 172 -17.16 -3.39 -2.87
CA ALA A 172 -16.24 -4.17 -2.05
C ALA A 172 -15.61 -5.31 -2.89
N PRO A 173 -14.75 -4.97 -3.87
CA PRO A 173 -14.24 -5.94 -4.84
C PRO A 173 -13.44 -7.07 -4.19
N TYR A 174 -12.67 -6.77 -3.12
CA TYR A 174 -11.91 -7.80 -2.41
C TYR A 174 -12.81 -8.90 -1.83
N ASP A 175 -13.84 -8.53 -1.08
CA ASP A 175 -14.75 -9.50 -0.46
C ASP A 175 -15.61 -10.23 -1.49
N MET A 176 -16.00 -9.55 -2.57
CA MET A 176 -16.67 -10.18 -3.71
C MET A 176 -15.81 -11.30 -4.29
N LEU A 177 -14.53 -11.03 -4.57
CA LEU A 177 -13.61 -12.03 -5.13
C LEU A 177 -13.43 -13.23 -4.19
N VAL A 178 -13.27 -12.99 -2.89
CA VAL A 178 -13.18 -14.06 -1.87
C VAL A 178 -14.43 -14.94 -1.87
N ARG A 179 -15.63 -14.34 -1.88
CA ARG A 179 -16.91 -15.08 -1.93
C ARG A 179 -17.05 -15.91 -3.21
N LEU A 180 -16.56 -15.38 -4.34
CA LEU A 180 -16.56 -16.08 -5.62
C LEU A 180 -15.45 -17.14 -5.74
N GLY A 181 -14.59 -17.27 -4.72
CA GLY A 181 -13.58 -18.31 -4.63
C GLY A 181 -12.15 -17.85 -4.92
N ILE A 182 -11.88 -16.59 -5.24
CA ILE A 182 -10.48 -16.12 -5.33
C ILE A 182 -9.96 -15.90 -3.90
N ARG A 183 -9.27 -16.90 -3.36
CA ARG A 183 -8.84 -16.96 -1.94
C ARG A 183 -7.84 -15.87 -1.57
N ALA A 184 -6.99 -15.49 -2.52
CA ALA A 184 -5.99 -14.44 -2.35
C ALA A 184 -6.12 -13.42 -3.50
N PRO A 185 -7.04 -12.45 -3.41
CA PRO A 185 -7.26 -11.44 -4.46
C PRO A 185 -6.03 -10.58 -4.78
N HIS A 186 -5.03 -10.56 -3.89
CA HIS A 186 -3.77 -9.85 -4.10
C HIS A 186 -2.60 -10.74 -4.53
N ALA A 187 -2.82 -12.04 -4.76
CA ALA A 187 -1.81 -12.94 -5.28
C ALA A 187 -1.31 -12.49 -6.67
N PRO A 188 -0.09 -12.89 -7.08
CA PRO A 188 0.41 -12.59 -8.41
C PRO A 188 -0.29 -13.39 -9.52
N GLY A 189 0.10 -13.17 -10.77
CA GLY A 189 -0.44 -13.87 -11.94
C GLY A 189 -1.70 -13.18 -12.45
N LEU A 190 -2.84 -13.89 -12.50
CA LEU A 190 -4.08 -13.35 -13.04
C LEU A 190 -4.46 -12.01 -12.39
N MET A 191 -4.31 -11.91 -11.07
CA MET A 191 -4.75 -10.75 -10.32
C MET A 191 -3.85 -9.52 -10.51
N ASP A 192 -2.60 -9.68 -10.96
CA ASP A 192 -1.76 -8.54 -11.37
C ASP A 192 -2.33 -7.86 -12.61
N HIS A 193 -2.69 -8.67 -13.62
CA HIS A 193 -3.31 -8.18 -14.87
C HIS A 193 -4.69 -7.58 -14.62
N VAL A 194 -5.52 -8.24 -13.80
CA VAL A 194 -6.84 -7.74 -13.41
C VAL A 194 -6.73 -6.43 -12.65
N HIS A 195 -5.76 -6.30 -11.74
CA HIS A 195 -5.53 -5.06 -11.01
C HIS A 195 -5.20 -3.89 -11.94
N LEU A 196 -4.31 -4.06 -12.90
CA LEU A 196 -3.96 -2.99 -13.86
C LEU A 196 -5.15 -2.60 -14.72
N CYS A 197 -5.94 -3.57 -15.21
CA CYS A 197 -7.16 -3.30 -15.95
C CYS A 197 -8.20 -2.56 -15.08
N PHE A 198 -8.35 -2.96 -13.81
CA PHE A 198 -9.24 -2.32 -12.85
C PHE A 198 -8.85 -0.87 -12.57
N VAL A 199 -7.56 -0.60 -12.30
CA VAL A 199 -7.04 0.77 -12.11
C VAL A 199 -7.30 1.63 -13.34
N THR A 200 -7.00 1.11 -14.54
CA THR A 200 -7.23 1.82 -15.81
C THR A 200 -8.70 2.19 -16.01
N ARG A 201 -9.62 1.29 -15.63
CA ARG A 201 -11.07 1.54 -15.72
C ARG A 201 -11.57 2.58 -14.73
N LEU A 202 -10.99 2.64 -13.53
CA LEU A 202 -11.38 3.63 -12.51
C LEU A 202 -10.76 5.01 -12.76
N ALA A 203 -9.59 5.08 -13.39
CA ALA A 203 -8.81 6.31 -13.55
C ALA A 203 -9.61 7.53 -14.07
N PRO A 204 -10.49 7.42 -15.09
CA PRO A 204 -11.27 8.56 -15.58
C PRO A 204 -12.26 9.15 -14.58
N ALA A 205 -12.61 8.38 -13.53
CA ALA A 205 -13.63 8.73 -12.55
C ALA A 205 -13.07 8.86 -11.13
N VAL A 206 -11.76 8.68 -10.94
CA VAL A 206 -11.11 8.65 -9.62
C VAL A 206 -11.10 10.01 -8.92
N ASP A 207 -11.47 11.06 -9.65
CA ASP A 207 -11.77 12.39 -9.10
C ASP A 207 -13.16 12.46 -8.45
N ARG A 208 -13.93 11.37 -8.39
CA ARG A 208 -15.11 11.22 -7.54
C ARG A 208 -14.74 10.48 -6.26
N GLN A 209 -15.31 10.88 -5.13
CA GLN A 209 -14.94 10.33 -3.83
C GLN A 209 -15.18 8.82 -3.76
N ALA A 210 -16.39 8.37 -4.13
CA ALA A 210 -16.73 6.94 -4.11
C ALA A 210 -15.75 6.08 -4.93
N THR A 211 -15.33 6.55 -6.11
CA THR A 211 -14.38 5.83 -6.97
C THR A 211 -12.98 5.78 -6.36
N ALA A 212 -12.51 6.89 -5.79
CA ALA A 212 -11.23 6.92 -5.08
C ALA A 212 -11.26 5.98 -3.86
N ASP A 213 -12.35 5.99 -3.09
CA ASP A 213 -12.52 5.14 -1.91
C ASP A 213 -12.51 3.65 -2.31
N THR A 214 -13.23 3.26 -3.37
CA THR A 214 -13.17 1.90 -3.90
C THR A 214 -11.74 1.47 -4.26
N LEU A 215 -10.96 2.34 -4.90
CA LEU A 215 -9.56 2.03 -5.23
C LEU A 215 -8.68 1.97 -3.98
N LEU A 216 -8.83 2.88 -3.02
CA LEU A 216 -8.07 2.89 -1.77
C LEU A 216 -8.39 1.67 -0.90
N ASP A 217 -9.65 1.25 -0.85
CA ASP A 217 -10.12 0.08 -0.10
C ASP A 217 -9.71 -1.22 -0.79
N TRP A 218 -9.63 -1.22 -2.13
CA TRP A 218 -8.97 -2.30 -2.87
C TRP A 218 -7.48 -2.39 -2.53
N LEU A 219 -6.74 -1.27 -2.51
CA LEU A 219 -5.31 -1.27 -2.22
C LEU A 219 -5.02 -1.73 -0.78
N ARG A 220 -5.84 -1.36 0.20
CA ARG A 220 -5.75 -1.86 1.57
C ARG A 220 -7.14 -2.25 2.11
N PRO A 221 -7.53 -3.51 1.90
CA PRO A 221 -8.77 -4.05 2.43
C PRO A 221 -8.72 -4.07 3.97
N HIS A 222 -9.89 -4.03 4.60
CA HIS A 222 -9.98 -4.00 6.05
C HIS A 222 -9.30 -5.23 6.69
N GLY A 223 -8.35 -4.97 7.61
CA GLY A 223 -7.60 -6.03 8.30
C GLY A 223 -6.61 -6.79 7.41
N LYS A 224 -6.28 -6.28 6.21
CA LYS A 224 -5.33 -6.90 5.27
C LYS A 224 -4.15 -5.96 4.98
N PRO A 225 -2.98 -6.51 4.62
CA PRO A 225 -1.83 -5.69 4.22
C PRO A 225 -2.11 -4.97 2.90
N ALA A 226 -1.47 -3.80 2.73
CA ALA A 226 -1.56 -3.04 1.49
C ALA A 226 -0.94 -3.82 0.32
N ARG A 227 -1.61 -3.80 -0.83
CA ARG A 227 -1.11 -4.37 -2.08
C ARG A 227 0.14 -3.62 -2.53
N ARG A 228 1.21 -4.35 -2.83
CA ARG A 228 2.50 -3.80 -3.32
C ARG A 228 2.62 -3.87 -4.85
N SER A 229 2.25 -5.00 -5.45
CA SER A 229 2.26 -5.18 -6.92
C SER A 229 1.26 -4.23 -7.59
N GLY A 230 1.71 -3.44 -8.57
CA GLY A 230 0.88 -2.46 -9.28
C GLY A 230 0.51 -1.20 -8.48
N ALA A 231 1.07 -1.02 -7.27
CA ALA A 231 0.73 0.11 -6.42
C ALA A 231 1.12 1.45 -7.03
N ALA A 232 2.20 1.52 -7.81
CA ALA A 232 2.64 2.75 -8.46
C ALA A 232 1.63 3.24 -9.51
N GLU A 233 1.04 2.33 -10.27
CA GLU A 233 0.02 2.59 -11.27
C GLU A 233 -1.26 3.09 -10.60
N ALA A 234 -1.65 2.49 -9.49
CA ALA A 234 -2.81 2.93 -8.71
C ALA A 234 -2.60 4.31 -8.07
N ILE A 235 -1.41 4.57 -7.49
CA ILE A 235 -1.05 5.89 -6.95
C ILE A 235 -1.05 6.93 -8.08
N THR A 236 -0.47 6.60 -9.23
CA THR A 236 -0.46 7.48 -10.41
C THR A 236 -1.89 7.85 -10.82
N ALA A 237 -2.78 6.85 -10.93
CA ALA A 237 -4.18 7.10 -11.24
C ALA A 237 -4.86 8.02 -10.20
N LEU A 238 -4.68 7.75 -8.90
CA LEU A 238 -5.27 8.55 -7.81
C LEU A 238 -4.82 10.02 -7.83
N LEU A 239 -3.57 10.29 -8.23
CA LEU A 239 -2.96 11.61 -8.17
C LEU A 239 -3.11 12.42 -9.46
N HIS A 240 -3.22 11.75 -10.61
CA HIS A 240 -3.25 12.37 -11.93
C HIS A 240 -4.30 13.50 -12.10
N PRO A 241 -5.55 13.38 -11.58
CA PRO A 241 -6.55 14.46 -11.72
C PRO A 241 -6.15 15.79 -11.05
N TRP A 242 -5.11 15.76 -10.21
CA TRP A 242 -4.67 16.91 -9.39
C TRP A 242 -3.33 17.50 -9.86
N CYS A 243 -2.84 17.08 -11.02
CA CYS A 243 -1.69 17.71 -11.66
C CYS A 243 -2.00 19.16 -12.08
N GLN A 244 -3.21 19.40 -12.57
CA GLN A 244 -3.66 20.70 -13.12
C GLN A 244 -4.49 21.51 -12.11
N ARG A 245 -5.09 20.88 -11.10
CA ARG A 245 -5.98 21.51 -10.11
C ARG A 245 -5.76 20.95 -8.70
N ASN A 246 -6.26 21.63 -7.68
CA ASN A 246 -6.22 21.12 -6.31
C ASN A 246 -7.54 20.41 -5.95
N PRO A 247 -7.49 19.30 -5.20
CA PRO A 247 -8.68 18.73 -4.58
C PRO A 247 -9.20 19.63 -3.45
N ALA A 248 -10.44 19.37 -3.00
CA ALA A 248 -10.93 19.95 -1.74
C ALA A 248 -10.00 19.55 -0.57
N PRO A 249 -9.85 20.39 0.48
CA PRO A 249 -8.92 20.13 1.58
C PRO A 249 -9.09 18.76 2.25
N ASP A 250 -10.33 18.37 2.57
CA ASP A 250 -10.63 17.09 3.23
C ASP A 250 -10.22 15.89 2.38
N ARG A 251 -10.36 16.04 1.07
CA ARG A 251 -9.96 15.02 0.11
C ARG A 251 -8.45 14.92 -0.02
N GLN A 252 -7.75 16.06 -0.07
CA GLN A 252 -6.29 16.09 -0.06
C GLN A 252 -5.76 15.34 1.16
N SER A 253 -6.25 15.73 2.34
CA SER A 253 -5.89 15.15 3.63
C SER A 253 -6.17 13.63 3.66
N THR A 254 -7.33 13.20 3.16
CA THR A 254 -7.68 11.78 3.10
C THR A 254 -6.72 11.00 2.20
N LEU A 255 -6.42 11.51 1.00
CA LEU A 255 -5.48 10.87 0.07
C LEU A 255 -4.07 10.82 0.65
N THR A 256 -3.55 11.93 1.19
CA THR A 256 -2.23 11.98 1.81
C THR A 256 -2.10 10.94 2.91
N ARG A 257 -3.02 10.97 3.87
CA ARG A 257 -3.05 10.04 5.00
C ARG A 257 -3.08 8.59 4.53
N ARG A 258 -4.06 8.22 3.70
CA ARG A 258 -4.24 6.83 3.27
C ARG A 258 -3.03 6.31 2.50
N LEU A 259 -2.42 7.13 1.64
CA LEU A 259 -1.25 6.73 0.86
C LEU A 259 0.01 6.61 1.74
N VAL A 260 0.24 7.55 2.67
CA VAL A 260 1.34 7.46 3.63
C VAL A 260 1.16 6.25 4.56
N ASP A 261 -0.05 5.98 5.05
CA ASP A 261 -0.34 4.83 5.90
C ASP A 261 -0.08 3.49 5.19
N MET A 262 -0.26 3.43 3.88
CA MET A 262 -0.01 2.23 3.06
C MET A 262 1.45 2.06 2.65
N TYR A 263 2.09 3.16 2.24
CA TYR A 263 3.32 3.13 1.46
C TYR A 263 4.48 3.95 2.07
N GLY A 264 4.25 4.61 3.21
CA GLY A 264 5.22 5.47 3.86
C GLY A 264 5.34 6.86 3.20
N ASP A 265 6.06 7.76 3.87
CA ASP A 265 6.35 9.10 3.36
C ASP A 265 7.49 9.02 2.31
N PRO A 266 7.26 9.42 1.04
CA PRO A 266 8.25 9.35 -0.03
C PRO A 266 9.46 10.26 0.18
N ARG A 267 9.41 11.20 1.13
CA ARG A 267 10.53 12.11 1.42
C ARG A 267 11.64 11.42 2.21
N THR A 268 11.28 10.41 3.00
CA THR A 268 12.20 9.68 3.90
C THR A 268 12.30 8.20 3.56
N SER A 269 11.26 7.62 2.97
CA SER A 269 11.21 6.22 2.55
C SER A 269 11.73 6.11 1.12
N ARG A 270 12.85 5.42 0.92
CA ARG A 270 13.34 5.06 -0.42
C ARG A 270 12.71 3.74 -0.87
N GLY A 271 12.46 3.60 -2.17
CA GLY A 271 12.00 2.35 -2.77
C GLY A 271 10.55 2.34 -3.24
N ASP A 272 10.10 1.13 -3.60
CA ASP A 272 8.78 0.88 -4.15
C ASP A 272 7.65 1.14 -3.13
N PRO A 273 6.50 1.72 -3.55
CA PRO A 273 6.15 1.99 -4.95
C PRO A 273 6.57 3.37 -5.46
N TRP A 274 7.07 4.26 -4.60
CA TRP A 274 7.24 5.68 -4.93
C TRP A 274 8.19 5.92 -6.10
N ASP A 275 9.27 5.13 -6.20
CA ASP A 275 10.25 5.26 -7.28
C ASP A 275 9.68 4.98 -8.68
N ARG A 276 8.60 4.18 -8.77
CA ARG A 276 7.91 3.85 -10.02
C ARG A 276 6.73 4.77 -10.34
N VAL A 277 6.27 5.58 -9.38
CA VAL A 277 5.22 6.59 -9.63
C VAL A 277 5.78 7.66 -10.58
N ALA A 278 5.02 8.04 -11.60
CA ALA A 278 5.44 9.07 -12.55
C ALA A 278 5.77 10.40 -11.84
N ARG A 279 6.77 11.11 -12.35
CA ARG A 279 7.34 12.30 -11.70
C ARG A 279 6.29 13.38 -11.45
N THR A 280 5.41 13.64 -12.42
CA THR A 280 4.38 14.67 -12.34
C THR A 280 3.42 14.44 -11.17
N GLU A 281 2.99 13.20 -10.97
CA GLU A 281 2.09 12.78 -9.89
C GLU A 281 2.82 12.75 -8.55
N ARG A 282 4.08 12.31 -8.54
CA ARG A 282 4.93 12.37 -7.34
C ARG A 282 5.11 13.81 -6.87
N ASP A 283 5.33 14.75 -7.78
CA ASP A 283 5.49 16.18 -7.48
C ASP A 283 4.19 16.79 -6.91
N VAL A 284 3.01 16.32 -7.34
CA VAL A 284 1.73 16.67 -6.71
C VAL A 284 1.71 16.25 -5.25
N PHE A 285 2.07 15.00 -4.97
CA PHE A 285 2.05 14.47 -3.61
C PHE A 285 3.07 15.16 -2.69
N LEU A 286 4.29 15.40 -3.19
CA LEU A 286 5.32 16.13 -2.46
C LEU A 286 4.90 17.57 -2.13
N ARG A 287 4.17 18.23 -3.04
CA ARG A 287 3.59 19.56 -2.79
C ARG A 287 2.54 19.53 -1.67
N TRP A 288 1.70 18.50 -1.62
CA TRP A 288 0.71 18.35 -0.55
C TRP A 288 1.37 18.11 0.80
N LEU A 289 2.32 17.18 0.85
CA LEU A 289 3.13 16.90 2.05
C LEU A 289 3.87 18.14 2.55
N THR A 290 4.38 18.97 1.63
CA THR A 290 4.99 20.26 1.96
C THR A 290 3.99 21.20 2.65
N GLY A 291 2.76 21.30 2.12
CA GLY A 291 1.71 22.11 2.71
C GLY A 291 1.31 21.62 4.10
N GLU A 292 1.09 20.32 4.25
CA GLU A 292 0.77 19.71 5.56
C GLU A 292 1.90 19.89 6.58
N THR A 293 3.17 19.80 6.15
CA THR A 293 4.32 20.06 7.02
C THR A 293 4.36 21.52 7.51
N LEU A 294 4.05 22.49 6.64
CA LEU A 294 3.94 23.89 7.04
C LEU A 294 2.81 24.08 8.06
N HIS A 295 1.62 23.54 7.79
CA HIS A 295 0.49 23.62 8.72
C HIS A 295 0.84 23.00 10.07
N LEU A 296 1.43 21.79 10.08
CA LEU A 296 1.83 21.09 11.31
C LEU A 296 2.79 21.92 12.15
N LEU A 297 3.79 22.57 11.54
CA LEU A 297 4.71 23.46 12.25
C LEU A 297 3.97 24.60 12.95
N PHE A 298 3.17 25.35 12.18
CA PHE A 298 2.51 26.53 12.69
C PHE A 298 1.51 26.18 13.79
N ASP A 299 0.74 25.11 13.61
CA ASP A 299 -0.25 24.67 14.59
C ASP A 299 0.42 24.11 15.86
N ALA A 300 1.50 23.33 15.73
CA ALA A 300 2.24 22.82 16.88
C ALA A 300 2.88 23.92 17.73
N ILE A 301 3.38 25.00 17.11
CA ILE A 301 4.01 26.10 17.84
C ILE A 301 2.98 27.07 18.41
N THR A 302 1.87 27.32 17.72
CA THR A 302 0.85 28.31 18.16
C THR A 302 0.36 28.01 19.58
N GLY A 303 0.15 26.75 19.94
CA GLY A 303 -0.24 26.33 21.30
C GLY A 303 0.85 26.47 22.38
N SER A 304 2.02 27.03 22.06
CA SER A 304 3.09 27.34 23.02
C SER A 304 3.24 28.83 23.32
N LEU A 305 2.67 29.70 22.48
CA LEU A 305 2.96 31.13 22.51
C LEU A 305 2.05 31.81 23.54
N THR A 306 2.64 32.40 24.58
CA THR A 306 1.90 33.09 25.65
C THR A 306 1.87 34.60 25.44
N GLU A 307 2.92 35.17 24.83
CA GLU A 307 3.05 36.61 24.67
C GLU A 307 2.36 37.13 23.40
N PRO A 308 1.57 38.22 23.47
CA PRO A 308 0.85 38.77 22.32
C PRO A 308 1.77 39.15 21.14
N ASP A 309 2.95 39.70 21.44
CA ASP A 309 3.92 40.07 20.41
C ASP A 309 4.49 38.85 19.68
N GLU A 310 4.77 37.76 20.41
CA GLU A 310 5.21 36.51 19.81
C GLU A 310 4.12 35.89 18.93
N GLN A 311 2.86 35.91 19.39
CA GLN A 311 1.70 35.44 18.62
C GLN A 311 1.52 36.22 17.32
N ARG A 312 1.64 37.55 17.37
CA ARG A 312 1.57 38.42 16.17
C ARG A 312 2.69 38.14 15.19
N MET A 313 3.94 38.04 15.68
CA MET A 313 5.09 37.69 14.84
C MET A 313 4.92 36.31 14.18
N TRP A 314 4.43 35.32 14.93
CA TRP A 314 4.23 33.97 14.41
C TRP A 314 3.10 33.90 13.37
N THR A 315 2.01 34.66 13.58
CA THR A 315 0.92 34.81 12.61
C THR A 315 1.44 35.37 11.29
N ALA A 316 2.26 36.42 11.33
CA ALA A 316 2.86 37.00 10.13
C ALA A 316 3.77 36.00 9.38
N ARG A 317 4.52 35.16 10.10
CA ARG A 317 5.33 34.08 9.48
C ARG A 317 4.44 33.01 8.84
N ARG A 318 3.37 32.59 9.52
CA ARG A 318 2.39 31.63 9.00
C ARG A 318 1.81 32.11 7.67
N GLU A 319 1.32 33.34 7.62
CA GLU A 319 0.76 33.94 6.42
C GLU A 319 1.78 34.02 5.28
N PHE A 320 3.02 34.40 5.60
CA PHE A 320 4.10 34.49 4.63
C PHE A 320 4.42 33.13 3.99
N TYR A 321 4.76 32.11 4.77
CA TYR A 321 5.17 30.81 4.22
C TYR A 321 4.02 30.05 3.57
N LEU A 322 2.81 30.09 4.15
CA LEU A 322 1.62 29.52 3.49
C LEU A 322 1.24 30.30 2.23
N GLY A 323 1.49 31.62 2.20
CA GLY A 323 1.37 32.45 1.00
C GLY A 323 2.31 31.98 -0.11
N LEU A 324 3.60 31.79 0.21
CA LEU A 324 4.59 31.28 -0.75
C LEU A 324 4.26 29.88 -1.26
N HIS A 325 3.78 28.99 -0.39
CA HIS A 325 3.32 27.65 -0.79
C HIS A 325 2.13 27.73 -1.75
N ARG A 326 1.11 28.56 -1.44
CA ARG A 326 -0.06 28.78 -2.33
C ARG A 326 0.35 29.33 -3.70
N GLN A 327 1.37 30.19 -3.73
CA GLN A 327 1.97 30.72 -4.96
C GLN A 327 2.89 29.72 -5.68
N ARG A 328 3.02 28.48 -5.18
CA ARG A 328 3.91 27.42 -5.70
C ARG A 328 5.39 27.84 -5.74
N ARG A 329 5.81 28.72 -4.84
CA ARG A 329 7.21 29.18 -4.72
C ARG A 329 8.06 28.26 -3.85
N ILE A 330 7.45 27.50 -2.94
CA ILE A 330 8.16 26.51 -2.11
C ILE A 330 8.18 25.17 -2.85
N ASP A 331 9.37 24.71 -3.24
CA ASP A 331 9.55 23.44 -3.93
C ASP A 331 9.39 22.25 -2.97
N ALA A 332 9.86 22.42 -1.74
CA ALA A 332 9.76 21.43 -0.67
C ALA A 332 9.98 22.09 0.69
N ALA A 333 9.35 21.54 1.73
CA ALA A 333 9.61 21.96 3.10
C ALA A 333 9.75 20.75 4.03
N TRP A 334 10.55 20.96 5.07
CA TRP A 334 10.76 20.05 6.17
C TRP A 334 10.77 20.81 7.49
N VAL A 335 10.44 20.11 8.56
CA VAL A 335 10.39 20.68 9.90
C VAL A 335 11.25 19.85 10.82
N ALA A 336 12.01 20.52 11.68
CA ALA A 336 12.74 19.89 12.76
C ALA A 336 12.20 20.41 14.10
N PHE A 337 11.46 19.59 14.84
CA PHE A 337 10.86 20.03 16.10
C PHE A 337 11.83 19.91 17.27
N ALA A 338 11.82 20.93 18.14
CA ALA A 338 12.32 20.81 19.51
C ALA A 338 11.38 19.90 20.33
N PRO A 339 11.81 19.37 21.51
CA PRO A 339 11.04 18.38 22.27
C PRO A 339 9.59 18.77 22.56
N ASP A 340 9.32 20.05 22.85
CA ASP A 340 7.95 20.53 23.15
C ASP A 340 7.08 20.61 21.89
N GLY A 341 7.66 21.08 20.78
CA GLY A 341 7.01 21.11 19.47
C GLY A 341 6.69 19.70 18.98
N GLU A 342 7.62 18.75 19.17
CA GLU A 342 7.43 17.36 18.79
C GLU A 342 6.25 16.72 19.54
N ARG A 343 6.17 16.91 20.86
CA ARG A 343 5.04 16.38 21.66
C ARG A 343 3.70 16.93 21.18
N ARG A 344 3.63 18.22 20.84
CA ARG A 344 2.41 18.86 20.30
C ARG A 344 2.08 18.35 18.90
N ALA A 345 3.07 18.29 18.01
CA ALA A 345 2.92 17.79 16.65
C ALA A 345 2.40 16.35 16.63
N ARG A 346 2.96 15.46 17.47
CA ARG A 346 2.48 14.08 17.61
C ARG A 346 1.03 14.01 18.10
N ARG A 347 0.62 14.87 19.04
CA ARG A 347 -0.80 14.95 19.47
C ARG A 347 -1.73 15.41 18.35
N ILE A 348 -1.31 16.41 17.55
CA ILE A 348 -2.07 16.86 16.39
C ILE A 348 -2.25 15.71 15.39
N LEU A 349 -1.16 15.03 15.01
CA LEU A 349 -1.22 13.90 14.08
C LEU A 349 -2.10 12.74 14.59
N GLN A 350 -2.02 12.43 15.89
CA GLN A 350 -2.89 11.45 16.53
C GLN A 350 -4.37 11.85 16.47
N ALA A 351 -4.69 13.10 16.80
CA ALA A 351 -6.06 13.61 16.76
C ALA A 351 -6.64 13.68 15.33
N SER A 352 -5.80 13.97 14.33
CA SER A 352 -6.18 13.99 12.91
C SER A 352 -6.19 12.62 12.24
N GLY A 353 -5.98 11.54 13.00
CA GLY A 353 -5.97 10.17 12.49
C GLY A 353 -4.81 9.86 11.52
N HIS A 354 -3.81 10.73 11.42
CA HIS A 354 -2.62 10.56 10.54
C HIS A 354 -1.58 9.58 11.10
N GLY A 355 -1.90 8.86 12.18
CA GLY A 355 -1.03 7.85 12.78
C GLY A 355 0.40 8.33 13.01
N THR A 356 1.36 7.42 12.88
CA THR A 356 2.82 7.70 12.88
C THR A 356 3.37 7.94 11.48
N GLY A 357 2.51 8.09 10.46
CA GLY A 357 2.90 8.04 9.06
C GLY A 357 3.69 9.27 8.60
N MET A 358 3.22 10.47 8.92
CA MET A 358 3.91 11.70 8.56
C MET A 358 5.20 11.87 9.38
N GLN A 359 6.31 12.06 8.67
CA GLN A 359 7.64 12.21 9.29
C GLN A 359 8.04 13.69 9.40
N PHE A 360 8.89 13.97 10.39
CA PHE A 360 9.57 15.25 10.59
C PHE A 360 10.91 14.99 11.30
N GLY A 361 11.84 15.94 11.23
CA GLY A 361 13.12 15.86 11.93
C GLY A 361 13.03 16.28 13.39
N THR A 362 14.10 16.00 14.13
CA THR A 362 14.30 16.48 15.51
C THR A 362 15.38 17.54 15.54
N GLN A 363 15.11 18.62 16.28
CA GLN A 363 16.11 19.64 16.58
C GLN A 363 16.95 19.17 17.79
N THR A 364 18.28 19.20 17.68
CA THR A 364 19.24 18.65 18.67
C THR A 364 20.07 19.66 19.47
N ALA A 365 19.91 20.96 19.21
CA ALA A 365 20.67 22.02 19.85
C ALA A 365 20.29 22.09 21.32
N ARG A 366 21.25 22.48 22.16
CA ARG A 366 21.10 22.53 23.62
C ARG A 366 21.16 23.97 24.13
N GLY A 367 20.98 24.13 25.44
CA GLY A 367 21.06 25.43 26.10
C GLY A 367 19.92 26.35 25.67
N SER A 368 20.21 27.64 25.45
CA SER A 368 19.22 28.67 25.13
C SER A 368 18.45 28.43 23.83
N ARG A 369 18.86 27.46 23.00
CA ARG A 369 18.19 27.09 21.75
C ARG A 369 17.46 25.76 21.77
N GLY A 370 17.47 25.03 22.88
CA GLY A 370 16.82 23.72 22.99
C GLY A 370 15.30 23.70 22.77
N HIS A 371 14.65 24.87 22.74
CA HIS A 371 13.21 25.02 22.47
C HIS A 371 12.91 25.56 21.05
N THR A 372 13.93 25.81 20.23
CA THR A 372 13.75 26.34 18.88
C THR A 372 13.40 25.21 17.92
N SER A 373 12.20 25.24 17.32
CA SER A 373 11.86 24.35 16.21
C SER A 373 12.16 25.04 14.88
N LEU A 374 12.62 24.29 13.87
CA LEU A 374 13.07 24.83 12.59
C LEU A 374 12.09 24.52 11.46
N LEU A 375 11.95 25.47 10.55
CA LEU A 375 11.47 25.30 9.19
C LEU A 375 12.67 25.28 8.24
N ILE A 376 12.78 24.26 7.40
CA ILE A 376 13.74 24.20 6.30
C ILE A 376 12.93 24.14 5.01
N ALA A 377 13.02 25.17 4.18
CA ALA A 377 12.28 25.27 2.93
C ALA A 377 13.23 25.46 1.75
N ARG A 378 13.01 24.70 0.67
CA ARG A 378 13.68 24.93 -0.61
C ARG A 378 12.80 25.84 -1.46
N ILE A 379 13.41 26.92 -1.95
CA ILE A 379 12.79 27.93 -2.81
C ILE A 379 13.77 28.19 -3.95
N GLY A 380 13.49 27.61 -5.11
CA GLY A 380 14.36 27.65 -6.28
C GLY A 380 15.78 27.17 -5.98
N THR A 381 16.74 28.07 -6.16
CA THR A 381 18.17 27.77 -5.96
C THR A 381 18.64 27.98 -4.52
N LYS A 382 17.73 28.24 -3.58
CA LYS A 382 18.03 28.52 -2.18
C LYS A 382 17.40 27.53 -1.21
N THR A 383 18.08 27.37 -0.08
CA THR A 383 17.54 26.79 1.15
C THR A 383 17.32 27.92 2.14
N VAL A 384 16.08 28.10 2.57
CA VAL A 384 15.67 29.04 3.61
C VAL A 384 15.45 28.28 4.91
N VAL A 385 16.05 28.75 5.99
CA VAL A 385 15.84 28.22 7.34
C VAL A 385 15.24 29.31 8.21
N ASP A 386 14.12 29.01 8.84
CA ASP A 386 13.48 29.85 9.85
C ASP A 386 13.28 29.02 11.13
N GLY A 387 12.94 29.65 12.24
CA GLY A 387 12.73 28.93 13.48
C GLY A 387 11.81 29.66 14.46
N SER A 388 11.24 28.94 15.40
CA SER A 388 10.38 29.52 16.44
C SER A 388 11.13 30.53 17.32
N HIS A 389 10.37 31.30 18.11
CA HIS A 389 10.91 32.34 19.00
C HIS A 389 11.74 33.40 18.23
N ASN A 390 12.82 33.89 18.82
CA ASN A 390 13.69 34.94 18.27
C ASN A 390 14.75 34.41 17.27
N TYR A 391 14.50 33.29 16.60
CA TYR A 391 15.40 32.77 15.57
C TYR A 391 15.33 33.66 14.31
N LYS A 392 16.49 33.96 13.71
CA LYS A 392 16.57 34.75 12.46
C LYS A 392 16.23 33.87 11.27
N VAL A 393 15.72 34.46 10.19
CA VAL A 393 15.67 33.74 8.92
C VAL A 393 17.08 33.71 8.32
N HIS A 394 17.50 32.54 7.83
CA HIS A 394 18.78 32.29 7.17
C HIS A 394 18.52 31.83 5.73
N VAL A 395 19.28 32.37 4.78
CA VAL A 395 19.17 32.02 3.35
C VAL A 395 20.53 31.54 2.85
N PHE A 396 20.54 30.31 2.35
CA PHE A 396 21.69 29.63 1.77
C PHE A 396 21.49 29.48 0.27
N ALA A 397 22.56 29.63 -0.52
CA ALA A 397 22.58 29.05 -1.86
C ALA A 397 22.60 27.52 -1.74
N ASN A 398 21.95 26.79 -2.65
CA ASN A 398 21.98 25.31 -2.62
C ASN A 398 23.39 24.74 -2.79
N SER A 399 24.30 25.49 -3.43
CA SER A 399 25.73 25.15 -3.54
C SER A 399 26.53 25.45 -2.28
N HIS A 400 25.94 26.09 -1.27
CA HIS A 400 26.63 26.43 -0.04
C HIS A 400 26.95 25.14 0.74
N PRO A 401 28.21 24.94 1.18
CA PRO A 401 28.63 23.67 1.80
C PRO A 401 27.89 23.37 3.11
N ALA A 402 27.49 24.42 3.84
CA ALA A 402 26.70 24.30 5.07
C ALA A 402 25.18 24.46 4.84
N ALA A 403 24.68 24.45 3.60
CA ALA A 403 23.24 24.47 3.35
C ALA A 403 22.61 23.19 3.92
N PRO A 404 21.61 23.30 4.82
CA PRO A 404 20.95 22.13 5.36
C PRO A 404 20.26 21.34 4.25
N ARG A 405 20.48 20.02 4.25
CA ARG A 405 19.77 19.10 3.37
C ARG A 405 18.35 18.90 3.89
N LEU A 406 17.39 18.79 2.99
CA LEU A 406 16.01 18.47 3.36
C LEU A 406 15.89 17.01 3.80
N PHE A 407 14.86 16.74 4.61
CA PHE A 407 14.42 15.39 5.01
C PHE A 407 15.39 14.60 5.90
N GLU A 408 16.41 15.25 6.45
CA GLU A 408 17.25 14.64 7.48
C GLU A 408 16.47 14.38 8.77
N ALA A 409 16.90 13.38 9.52
CA ALA A 409 16.28 13.02 10.79
C ALA A 409 16.62 14.00 11.92
N ARG A 410 17.77 14.69 11.82
CA ARG A 410 18.30 15.56 12.87
C ARG A 410 18.85 16.86 12.29
N TYR A 411 18.64 17.95 13.01
CA TYR A 411 19.19 19.27 12.67
C TYR A 411 19.67 19.98 13.92
N ASP A 412 20.83 20.60 13.84
CA ASP A 412 21.32 21.49 14.88
C ASP A 412 21.20 22.96 14.44
N CYS A 413 20.36 23.75 15.14
CA CYS A 413 20.12 25.14 14.78
C CYS A 413 21.33 26.04 15.07
N GLU A 414 22.20 25.67 16.01
CA GLU A 414 23.45 26.38 16.28
C GLU A 414 24.48 26.09 15.20
N GLU A 415 24.59 24.86 14.71
CA GLU A 415 25.43 24.55 13.54
C GLU A 415 25.01 25.37 12.31
N ILE A 416 23.70 25.50 12.07
CA ILE A 416 23.16 26.31 10.97
C ILE A 416 23.51 27.79 11.18
N ARG A 417 23.26 28.32 12.38
CA ARG A 417 23.43 29.74 12.72
C ARG A 417 24.90 30.17 12.72
N LEU A 418 25.79 29.28 13.18
CA LEU A 418 27.23 29.52 13.34
C LEU A 418 28.05 28.97 12.17
N SER A 419 27.39 28.47 11.12
CA SER A 419 28.03 27.88 9.96
C SER A 419 29.03 28.85 9.29
N ARG A 420 30.06 28.24 8.67
CA ARG A 420 31.10 28.93 7.91
C ARG A 420 31.17 28.35 6.49
N PRO A 421 31.15 29.18 5.43
CA PRO A 421 30.87 30.62 5.43
C PRO A 421 29.50 30.96 6.04
N ALA A 422 29.36 32.18 6.55
CA ALA A 422 28.10 32.58 7.19
C ALA A 422 27.00 32.78 6.14
N PRO A 423 25.79 32.23 6.35
CA PRO A 423 24.66 32.48 5.46
C PRO A 423 24.18 33.93 5.59
N ARG A 424 23.44 34.38 4.57
CA ARG A 424 22.68 35.62 4.69
C ARG A 424 21.61 35.42 5.77
N SER A 425 21.43 36.39 6.66
CA SER A 425 20.42 36.29 7.71
C SER A 425 19.76 37.63 8.04
N LYS A 426 18.51 37.57 8.49
CA LYS A 426 17.69 38.74 8.84
C LYS A 426 16.82 38.42 10.05
N ALA A 427 16.75 39.34 11.01
CA ALA A 427 15.77 39.25 12.09
C ALA A 427 14.38 39.62 11.57
N HIS A 428 13.32 39.07 12.15
CA HIS A 428 11.92 39.37 11.81
C HIS A 428 11.47 40.76 12.30
N LEU A 429 12.24 41.79 11.95
CA LEU A 429 12.01 43.19 12.26
C LEU A 429 11.93 43.99 10.96
N GLY A 430 10.97 44.92 10.90
CA GLY A 430 10.70 45.73 9.71
C GLY A 430 10.28 44.86 8.52
N ASP A 431 10.76 45.22 7.33
CA ASP A 431 10.40 44.57 6.05
C ASP A 431 11.19 43.27 5.78
N TRP A 432 11.15 42.34 6.74
CA TRP A 432 11.88 41.07 6.63
C TRP A 432 11.31 40.15 5.56
N GLN A 433 9.99 40.21 5.29
CA GLN A 433 9.36 39.39 4.25
C GLN A 433 9.93 39.73 2.89
N ASN A 434 9.96 41.01 2.50
CA ASN A 434 10.54 41.45 1.24
C ASN A 434 12.04 41.15 1.16
N TRP A 435 12.76 41.29 2.27
CA TRP A 435 14.16 40.86 2.33
C TRP A 435 14.29 39.38 1.95
N VAL A 436 13.46 38.48 2.47
CA VAL A 436 13.49 37.06 2.05
C VAL A 436 13.19 36.94 0.55
N LEU A 437 12.16 37.63 0.04
CA LEU A 437 11.77 37.57 -1.38
C LEU A 437 12.89 38.02 -2.33
N MET A 438 13.69 39.00 -1.94
CA MET A 438 14.83 39.50 -2.74
C MET A 438 16.03 38.56 -2.76
N HIS A 439 16.07 37.57 -1.86
CA HIS A 439 17.22 36.70 -1.66
C HIS A 439 16.96 35.25 -2.06
N VAL A 440 15.75 34.91 -2.52
CA VAL A 440 15.31 33.56 -2.94
C VAL A 440 15.12 33.40 -4.43
#